data_AF-A0A9E4STU7-F1
#
_entry.id   AF-A0A9E4STU7-F1
#
_cell.length_a   1.000
_cell.length_b   1.000
_cell.length_c   1.000
_cell.angle_alpha   90.00
_cell.angle_beta   90.00
_cell.angle_gamma   90.00
#
_symmetry.space_group_name_H-M   'P 1'
#
loop_
_entity.id
_entity.type
_entity.pdbx_description
1 polymer ?
#
loop_
_entity_poly.entity_id
_entity_poly.type
_entity_poly.pdbx_seq_one_letter_code
_entity_poly.pdbx_strand_id
1 'polypeptide(L)'
;LLETRPSLKTVTRISIAGQRVVEGISPIWADLNGDGEREIIVTISDAEQGAQVVVYSESGDQVAAGPAVGRGSRWRHQIAVAPFGVNGELELAEVLTPHIGGIAGFYRLDGDTLNLVAQRSGVTSHMIGSRNLDMGLAGDLDGDGQPELVVFDQSFVELTAMRRTADGIEIAWQTPIGGKAATNLASVNLGGGIILGVGRNDGVLRIWLAP
;
A
#
# COMPACT_ATOMS: atom_id res chain seq x y z
N LEU A 1 -0.59 -0.13 -21.26
CA LEU A 1 -1.75 -1.01 -21.56
C LEU A 1 -1.40 -1.95 -22.71
N LEU A 2 -1.71 -3.24 -22.57
CA LEU A 2 -1.55 -4.25 -23.61
C LEU A 2 -2.93 -4.82 -23.97
N GLU A 3 -3.25 -4.88 -25.26
CA GLU A 3 -4.34 -5.69 -25.79
C GLU A 3 -3.78 -7.09 -26.05
N THR A 4 -4.45 -8.14 -25.55
CA THR A 4 -4.01 -9.53 -25.72
C THR A 4 -4.83 -10.30 -26.75
N ARG A 5 -5.92 -9.72 -27.26
CA ARG A 5 -6.79 -10.29 -28.28
C ARG A 5 -7.13 -9.23 -29.33
N PRO A 6 -7.16 -9.56 -30.63
CA PRO A 6 -6.85 -10.86 -31.22
C PRO A 6 -5.35 -11.22 -31.23
N SER A 7 -4.47 -10.26 -30.97
CA SER A 7 -3.02 -10.43 -30.90
C SER A 7 -2.44 -9.49 -29.84
N LEU A 8 -1.27 -9.85 -29.29
CA LEU A 8 -0.56 -8.98 -28.36
C LEU A 8 -0.16 -7.67 -29.05
N LYS A 9 -0.68 -6.55 -28.56
CA LYS A 9 -0.37 -5.20 -29.05
C LYS A 9 -0.18 -4.25 -27.88
N THR A 10 0.85 -3.40 -27.97
CA THR A 10 0.99 -2.26 -27.08
C THR A 10 -0.03 -1.19 -27.45
N VAL A 11 -0.96 -0.90 -26.53
CA VAL A 11 -1.96 0.15 -26.68
C VAL A 11 -1.42 1.48 -26.18
N THR A 12 -0.85 1.46 -24.97
CA THR A 12 -0.32 2.66 -24.31
C THR A 12 1.03 2.34 -23.68
N ARG A 13 1.99 3.25 -23.87
CA ARG A 13 3.31 3.21 -23.24
C ARG A 13 3.57 4.52 -22.52
N ILE A 14 3.73 4.44 -21.20
CA ILE A 14 4.12 5.57 -20.35
C ILE A 14 5.62 5.45 -20.11
N SER A 15 6.37 6.51 -20.37
CA SER A 15 7.83 6.54 -20.17
C SER A 15 8.18 7.33 -18.93
N ILE A 16 8.97 6.73 -18.04
CA ILE A 16 9.50 7.44 -16.87
C ILE A 16 10.73 8.24 -17.30
N ALA A 17 10.66 9.56 -17.18
CA ALA A 17 11.76 10.44 -17.58
C ALA A 17 12.96 10.32 -16.63
N GLY A 18 14.17 10.52 -17.16
CA GLY A 18 15.41 10.56 -16.38
C GLY A 18 15.94 9.17 -15.99
N GLN A 19 16.94 9.15 -15.11
CA GLN A 19 17.54 7.92 -14.58
C GLN A 19 16.77 7.41 -13.36
N ARG A 20 15.47 7.19 -13.54
CA ARG A 20 14.56 6.67 -12.52
C ARG A 20 14.10 5.27 -12.87
N VAL A 21 13.80 4.47 -11.85
CA VAL A 21 13.24 3.13 -11.98
C VAL A 21 11.88 3.06 -11.28
N VAL A 22 11.02 2.15 -11.73
CA VAL A 22 9.81 1.78 -10.99
C VAL A 22 10.20 0.66 -10.01
N GLU A 23 9.99 0.88 -8.71
CA GLU A 23 10.38 -0.09 -7.67
C GLU A 23 9.23 -1.02 -7.27
N GLY A 24 7.97 -0.58 -7.42
CA GLY A 24 6.80 -1.41 -7.18
C GLY A 24 6.66 -2.51 -8.24
N ILE A 25 6.29 -3.72 -7.82
CA ILE A 25 6.00 -4.84 -8.74
C ILE A 25 4.57 -4.80 -9.30
N SER A 26 3.73 -3.91 -8.76
CA SER A 26 2.33 -3.72 -9.09
C SER A 26 1.99 -2.23 -9.06
N PRO A 27 1.39 -1.64 -10.12
CA PRO A 27 0.76 -0.33 -10.00
C PRO A 27 -0.54 -0.45 -9.20
N ILE A 28 -0.94 0.63 -8.52
CA ILE A 28 -2.33 0.80 -8.09
C ILE A 28 -3.06 1.54 -9.22
N TRP A 29 -4.24 1.09 -9.59
CA TRP A 29 -5.07 1.71 -10.63
C TRP A 29 -6.42 2.07 -10.02
N ALA A 30 -6.59 3.35 -9.67
CA ALA A 30 -7.72 3.84 -8.89
C ALA A 30 -8.05 5.28 -9.31
N ASP A 31 -9.34 5.61 -9.29
CA ASP A 31 -9.83 6.99 -9.37
C ASP A 31 -9.47 7.68 -8.04
N LEU A 32 -8.34 8.38 -8.00
CA LEU A 32 -7.80 8.97 -6.77
C LEU A 32 -8.37 10.36 -6.52
N ASN A 33 -8.67 11.11 -7.59
CA ASN A 33 -9.20 12.46 -7.52
C ASN A 33 -10.75 12.51 -7.46
N GLY A 34 -11.43 11.39 -7.70
CA GLY A 34 -12.89 11.25 -7.64
C GLY A 34 -13.62 11.78 -8.87
N ASP A 35 -12.95 11.94 -10.01
CA ASP A 35 -13.53 12.49 -11.25
C ASP A 35 -14.18 11.44 -12.16
N GLY A 36 -14.07 10.15 -11.81
CA GLY A 36 -14.60 9.03 -12.57
C GLY A 36 -13.62 8.43 -13.59
N GLU A 37 -12.46 9.04 -13.80
CA GLU A 37 -11.32 8.46 -14.50
C GLU A 37 -10.34 7.86 -13.47
N ARG A 38 -9.43 6.99 -13.91
CA ARG A 38 -8.49 6.33 -12.98
C ARG A 38 -7.07 6.83 -13.20
N GLU A 39 -6.35 6.92 -12.11
CA GLU A 39 -4.93 7.18 -12.12
C GLU A 39 -4.13 5.90 -11.91
N ILE A 40 -2.93 5.88 -12.48
CA ILE A 40 -1.90 4.86 -12.31
C ILE A 40 -0.89 5.38 -11.30
N ILE A 41 -0.84 4.73 -10.14
CA ILE A 41 0.01 5.12 -9.02
C ILE A 41 1.16 4.12 -8.92
N VAL A 42 2.38 4.63 -8.92
CA VAL A 42 3.61 3.84 -8.86
C VAL A 42 4.62 4.46 -7.91
N THR A 43 5.46 3.61 -7.33
CA THR A 43 6.68 4.06 -6.64
C THR A 43 7.82 4.14 -7.65
N ILE A 44 8.39 5.33 -7.83
CA ILE A 44 9.61 5.55 -8.63
C ILE A 44 10.77 5.93 -7.73
N SER A 45 11.99 5.67 -8.17
CA SER A 45 13.20 5.91 -7.37
C SER A 45 14.40 6.26 -8.25
N ASP A 46 15.32 7.06 -7.72
CA ASP A 46 16.65 7.29 -8.28
C ASP A 46 17.74 7.15 -7.19
N ALA A 47 19.00 7.16 -7.62
CA ALA A 47 20.14 6.94 -6.75
C ALA A 47 20.39 8.09 -5.75
N GLU A 48 19.87 9.29 -6.00
CA GLU A 48 20.13 10.49 -5.20
C GLU A 48 19.00 10.71 -4.17
N GLN A 49 17.77 10.88 -4.66
CA GLN A 49 16.58 11.22 -3.88
C GLN A 49 15.84 9.99 -3.34
N GLY A 50 16.06 8.80 -3.91
CA GLY A 50 15.37 7.57 -3.52
C GLY A 50 13.89 7.55 -3.90
N ALA A 51 13.11 6.72 -3.20
CA ALA A 51 11.73 6.43 -3.59
C ALA A 51 10.77 7.62 -3.37
N GLN A 52 9.82 7.77 -4.27
CA GLN A 52 8.65 8.63 -4.14
C GLN A 52 7.44 7.97 -4.83
N VAL A 53 6.23 8.28 -4.37
CA VAL A 53 5.03 7.88 -5.10
C VAL A 53 4.72 8.95 -6.16
N VAL A 54 4.42 8.50 -7.37
CA VAL A 54 3.98 9.34 -8.49
C VAL A 54 2.69 8.79 -9.06
N VAL A 55 1.82 9.72 -9.40
CA VAL A 55 0.50 9.48 -9.96
C VAL A 55 0.51 9.92 -11.41
N TYR A 56 0.09 9.04 -12.30
CA TYR A 56 -0.07 9.29 -13.73
C TYR A 56 -1.53 9.16 -14.12
N SER A 57 -2.01 9.94 -15.08
CA SER A 57 -3.27 9.66 -15.78
C SER A 57 -3.16 8.38 -16.62
N GLU A 58 -4.28 7.85 -17.12
CA GLU A 58 -4.25 6.71 -18.06
C GLU A 58 -3.52 7.05 -19.39
N SER A 59 -3.44 8.34 -19.76
CA SER A 59 -2.65 8.82 -20.92
C SER A 59 -1.15 8.83 -20.66
N GLY A 60 -0.72 8.84 -19.40
CA GLY A 60 0.69 8.87 -19.01
C GLY A 60 1.23 10.23 -18.60
N ASP A 61 0.37 11.23 -18.48
CA ASP A 61 0.75 12.54 -17.94
C ASP A 61 0.90 12.42 -16.42
N GLN A 62 1.98 12.97 -15.87
CA GLN A 62 2.15 13.01 -14.42
C GLN A 62 1.14 14.01 -13.84
N VAL A 63 0.21 13.52 -13.03
CA VAL A 63 -0.83 14.35 -12.40
C VAL A 63 -0.43 14.81 -11.00
N ALA A 64 0.30 14.00 -10.26
CA ALA A 64 0.79 14.37 -8.93
C ALA A 64 2.03 13.57 -8.49
N ALA A 65 2.72 14.08 -7.48
CA ALA A 65 3.79 13.36 -6.80
C ALA A 65 3.81 13.63 -5.30
N GLY A 66 4.26 12.64 -4.53
CA GLY A 66 4.59 12.79 -3.11
C GLY A 66 6.06 13.13 -2.91
N PRO A 67 6.46 13.46 -1.67
CA PRO A 67 7.86 13.75 -1.36
C PRO A 67 8.74 12.52 -1.55
N ALA A 68 9.90 12.71 -2.17
CA ALA A 68 10.96 11.72 -2.18
C ALA A 68 11.49 11.47 -0.75
N VAL A 69 11.98 10.25 -0.50
CA VAL A 69 12.60 9.92 0.79
C VAL A 69 13.82 10.80 1.08
N GLY A 70 14.44 11.39 0.05
CA GLY A 70 15.60 12.27 0.15
C GLY A 70 16.93 11.52 0.28
N ARG A 71 16.92 10.20 0.05
CA ARG A 71 18.11 9.35 0.06
C ARG A 71 17.87 8.07 -0.74
N GLY A 72 18.77 7.77 -1.66
CA GLY A 72 18.81 6.49 -2.38
C GLY A 72 18.81 5.25 -1.49
N SER A 73 18.39 4.12 -2.05
CA SER A 73 18.28 2.82 -1.34
C SER A 73 17.37 2.90 -0.11
N ARG A 74 16.27 3.66 -0.22
CA ARG A 74 15.17 3.70 0.74
C ARG A 74 13.89 3.42 0.00
N TRP A 75 13.36 2.23 0.25
CA TRP A 75 12.15 1.77 -0.41
C TRP A 75 10.90 2.29 0.32
N ARG A 76 9.88 2.58 -0.47
CA ARG A 76 8.53 3.00 -0.06
C ARG A 76 7.55 2.02 -0.67
N HIS A 77 6.67 1.45 0.13
CA HIS A 77 5.74 0.44 -0.33
C HIS A 77 4.32 1.01 -0.37
N GLN A 78 3.83 1.33 -1.56
CA GLN A 78 2.42 1.65 -1.78
C GLN A 78 1.57 0.40 -1.52
N ILE A 79 0.49 0.53 -0.75
CA ILE A 79 -0.36 -0.62 -0.37
C ILE A 79 -1.73 -0.54 -1.06
N ALA A 80 -2.46 0.56 -0.85
CA ALA A 80 -3.84 0.68 -1.31
C ALA A 80 -4.29 2.13 -1.43
N VAL A 81 -5.30 2.37 -2.26
CA VAL A 81 -6.14 3.57 -2.23
C VAL A 81 -7.52 3.16 -1.77
N ALA A 82 -8.04 3.84 -0.75
CA ALA A 82 -9.37 3.58 -0.17
C ALA A 82 -9.90 4.84 0.51
N PRO A 83 -11.20 4.93 0.85
CA PRO A 83 -11.78 6.07 1.57
C PRO A 83 -11.37 6.03 3.06
N PHE A 84 -10.08 6.15 3.36
CA PHE A 84 -9.55 6.11 4.72
C PHE A 84 -9.87 7.38 5.50
N GLY A 85 -10.01 8.52 4.82
CA GLY A 85 -10.31 9.80 5.46
C GLY A 85 -11.55 9.70 6.35
N VAL A 86 -11.56 10.46 7.46
CA VAL A 86 -12.64 10.40 8.45
C VAL A 86 -14.01 10.77 7.89
N ASN A 87 -14.07 11.45 6.74
CA ASN A 87 -15.30 11.77 6.03
C ASN A 87 -15.43 10.98 4.72
N GLY A 88 -14.65 9.91 4.54
CA GLY A 88 -14.62 9.09 3.35
C GLY A 88 -13.74 9.64 2.22
N GLU A 89 -12.85 10.60 2.51
CA GLU A 89 -11.89 11.07 1.50
C GLU A 89 -10.97 9.92 1.07
N LEU A 90 -10.72 9.82 -0.24
CA LEU A 90 -9.75 8.86 -0.78
C LEU A 90 -8.34 9.25 -0.33
N GLU A 91 -7.61 8.26 0.18
CA GLU A 91 -6.21 8.41 0.56
C GLU A 91 -5.42 7.21 0.06
N LEU A 92 -4.15 7.45 -0.27
CA LEU A 92 -3.16 6.42 -0.51
C LEU A 92 -2.53 6.01 0.82
N ALA A 93 -2.63 4.72 1.15
CA ALA A 93 -1.93 4.10 2.25
C ALA A 93 -0.60 3.48 1.78
N GLU A 94 0.46 3.68 2.57
CA GLU A 94 1.78 3.15 2.31
C GLU A 94 2.54 2.76 3.58
N VAL A 95 3.67 2.07 3.41
CA VAL A 95 4.69 1.91 4.44
C VAL A 95 6.05 2.40 3.94
N LEU A 96 6.58 3.44 4.59
CA LEU A 96 7.90 3.99 4.33
C LEU A 96 8.98 3.16 5.02
N THR A 97 9.98 2.73 4.24
CA THR A 97 11.14 1.93 4.68
C THR A 97 10.76 0.72 5.55
N PRO A 98 9.98 -0.24 5.04
CA PRO A 98 9.35 -1.31 5.85
C PRO A 98 10.30 -2.12 6.76
N HIS A 99 11.58 -2.26 6.39
CA HIS A 99 12.59 -3.01 7.14
C HIS A 99 13.60 -2.14 7.90
N ILE A 100 13.45 -0.81 7.86
CA ILE A 100 14.34 0.15 8.56
C ILE A 100 13.51 1.00 9.53
N GLY A 101 12.67 1.90 8.99
CA GLY A 101 11.85 2.81 9.79
C GLY A 101 10.49 2.23 10.11
N GLY A 102 9.86 1.54 9.15
CA GLY A 102 8.57 0.89 9.33
C GLY A 102 7.47 1.87 9.75
N ILE A 103 7.20 2.85 8.89
CA ILE A 103 6.28 3.95 9.15
C ILE A 103 5.10 3.84 8.19
N ALA A 104 3.91 3.58 8.69
CA ALA A 104 2.70 3.72 7.89
C ALA A 104 2.41 5.20 7.63
N GLY A 105 1.99 5.51 6.41
CA GLY A 105 1.60 6.87 6.01
C GLY A 105 0.31 6.84 5.21
N PHE A 106 -0.50 7.88 5.38
CA PHE A 106 -1.64 8.17 4.53
C PHE A 106 -1.40 9.48 3.78
N TYR A 107 -1.60 9.44 2.47
CA TYR A 107 -1.41 10.56 1.57
C TYR A 107 -2.73 10.96 0.92
N ARG A 108 -3.00 12.25 0.91
CA ARG A 108 -4.17 12.83 0.23
C ARG A 108 -3.72 13.63 -0.98
N LEU A 109 -4.43 13.44 -2.08
CA LEU A 109 -4.24 14.27 -3.27
C LEU A 109 -4.79 15.67 -3.00
N ASP A 110 -3.99 16.70 -3.29
CA ASP A 110 -4.38 18.11 -3.26
C ASP A 110 -3.73 18.80 -4.47
N GLY A 111 -4.55 19.12 -5.47
CA GLY A 111 -4.07 19.60 -6.77
C GLY A 111 -3.10 18.60 -7.42
N ASP A 112 -1.86 19.04 -7.61
CA ASP A 112 -0.76 18.27 -8.22
C ASP A 112 0.19 17.65 -7.18
N THR A 113 -0.23 17.60 -5.90
CA THR A 113 0.60 17.10 -4.79
C THR A 113 -0.05 15.95 -4.03
N LEU A 114 0.75 14.96 -3.62
CA LEU A 114 0.36 14.00 -2.60
C LEU A 114 0.88 14.47 -1.24
N ASN A 115 -0.02 14.96 -0.40
CA ASN A 115 0.29 15.48 0.92
C ASN A 115 0.18 14.39 1.99
N LEU A 116 1.24 14.22 2.79
CA LEU A 116 1.20 13.32 3.95
C LEU A 116 0.26 13.92 5.01
N VAL A 117 -0.83 13.23 5.28
CA VAL A 117 -1.89 13.72 6.18
C VAL A 117 -1.89 13.01 7.53
N ALA A 118 -1.31 11.82 7.62
CA ALA A 118 -1.03 11.15 8.90
C ALA A 118 0.08 10.11 8.75
N GLN A 119 0.81 9.84 9.82
CA GLN A 119 1.80 8.77 9.87
C GLN A 119 1.92 8.12 11.26
N ARG A 120 2.36 6.86 11.29
CA ARG A 120 2.59 6.10 12.52
C ARG A 120 3.69 5.06 12.33
N SER A 121 4.66 5.05 13.25
CA SER A 121 5.75 4.08 13.26
C SER A 121 5.35 2.75 13.92
N GLY A 122 6.18 1.73 13.74
CA GLY A 122 6.09 0.46 14.48
C GLY A 122 5.52 -0.71 13.66
N VAL A 123 5.38 -0.52 12.35
CA VAL A 123 4.78 -1.51 11.44
C VAL A 123 5.72 -1.87 10.30
N THR A 124 5.37 -2.92 9.56
CA THR A 124 6.09 -3.35 8.38
C THR A 124 5.15 -4.05 7.41
N SER A 125 5.38 -3.82 6.13
CA SER A 125 4.71 -4.53 5.03
C SER A 125 5.66 -5.48 4.29
N HIS A 126 6.92 -5.59 4.73
CA HIS A 126 7.93 -6.36 4.00
C HIS A 126 9.17 -6.69 4.84
N MET A 127 9.60 -7.95 4.73
CA MET A 127 10.84 -8.44 5.34
C MET A 127 12.01 -8.31 4.38
N ILE A 128 13.12 -7.72 4.83
CA ILE A 128 14.34 -7.56 4.01
C ILE A 128 14.79 -8.90 3.40
N GLY A 129 15.07 -8.88 2.09
CA GLY A 129 15.48 -10.07 1.33
C GLY A 129 14.35 -11.05 0.98
N SER A 130 13.11 -10.82 1.44
CA SER A 130 11.96 -11.63 1.08
C SER A 130 11.54 -11.39 -0.37
N ARG A 131 11.09 -12.47 -1.03
CA ARG A 131 10.38 -12.41 -2.33
C ARG A 131 8.89 -12.12 -2.19
N ASN A 132 8.35 -12.26 -0.97
CA ASN A 132 6.98 -11.90 -0.65
C ASN A 132 6.93 -10.40 -0.41
N LEU A 133 6.24 -9.68 -1.30
CA LEU A 133 6.13 -8.23 -1.31
C LEU A 133 4.73 -7.76 -0.90
N ASP A 134 3.71 -8.63 -0.91
CA ASP A 134 2.32 -8.26 -0.59
C ASP A 134 1.95 -8.74 0.84
N MET A 135 2.69 -8.26 1.85
CA MET A 135 2.40 -8.57 3.27
C MET A 135 1.52 -7.50 3.95
N GLY A 136 0.66 -6.85 3.17
CA GLY A 136 -0.28 -5.84 3.65
C GLY A 136 -1.49 -5.75 2.73
N LEU A 137 -2.61 -5.28 3.27
CA LEU A 137 -3.85 -5.05 2.54
C LEU A 137 -4.63 -3.89 3.17
N ALA A 138 -5.75 -3.52 2.57
CA ALA A 138 -6.69 -2.60 3.18
C ALA A 138 -8.13 -3.03 2.96
N GLY A 139 -9.01 -2.60 3.86
CA GLY A 139 -10.45 -2.84 3.82
C GLY A 139 -11.08 -2.55 5.18
N ASP A 140 -12.40 -2.52 5.24
CA ASP A 140 -13.16 -2.50 6.50
C ASP A 140 -13.25 -3.94 7.03
N LEU A 141 -12.33 -4.30 7.92
CA LEU A 141 -12.17 -5.68 8.38
C LEU A 141 -12.94 -6.00 9.65
N ASP A 142 -13.29 -5.00 10.46
CA ASP A 142 -14.12 -5.17 11.65
C ASP A 142 -15.59 -4.73 11.46
N GLY A 143 -15.93 -4.24 10.26
CA GLY A 143 -17.30 -3.99 9.83
C GLY A 143 -17.89 -2.71 10.41
N ASP A 144 -17.06 -1.76 10.84
CA ASP A 144 -17.52 -0.49 11.40
C ASP A 144 -17.79 0.60 10.34
N GLY A 145 -17.49 0.29 9.07
CA GLY A 145 -17.71 1.16 7.92
C GLY A 145 -16.51 2.02 7.52
N GLN A 146 -15.40 2.02 8.29
CA GLN A 146 -14.18 2.73 7.95
C GLN A 146 -13.06 1.74 7.60
N PRO A 147 -12.40 1.84 6.43
CA PRO A 147 -11.34 0.90 6.08
C PRO A 147 -10.09 1.08 6.94
N GLU A 148 -9.41 -0.02 7.25
CA GLU A 148 -8.10 -0.05 7.87
C GLU A 148 -6.98 -0.34 6.86
N LEU A 149 -5.78 0.18 7.14
CA LEU A 149 -4.53 -0.36 6.63
C LEU A 149 -4.10 -1.53 7.52
N VAL A 150 -3.95 -2.72 6.96
CA VAL A 150 -3.61 -3.94 7.69
C VAL A 150 -2.24 -4.44 7.26
N VAL A 151 -1.30 -4.42 8.20
CA VAL A 151 0.12 -4.79 8.01
C VAL A 151 0.63 -5.48 9.26
N PHE A 152 1.88 -5.94 9.27
CA PHE A 152 2.46 -6.55 10.46
C PHE A 152 3.12 -5.52 11.38
N ASP A 153 3.28 -5.88 12.65
CA ASP A 153 4.27 -5.24 13.51
C ASP A 153 5.70 -5.51 13.00
N GLN A 154 6.69 -4.72 13.41
CA GLN A 154 8.07 -4.89 12.93
C GLN A 154 8.69 -6.27 13.24
N SER A 155 8.19 -7.00 14.24
CA SER A 155 8.68 -8.35 14.54
C SER A 155 8.04 -9.45 13.69
N PHE A 156 7.00 -9.12 12.89
CA PHE A 156 6.21 -10.02 12.05
C PHE A 156 5.43 -11.08 12.83
N VAL A 157 5.05 -10.81 14.08
CA VAL A 157 4.33 -11.77 14.93
C VAL A 157 2.91 -11.35 15.26
N GLU A 158 2.57 -10.09 14.98
CA GLU A 158 1.23 -9.53 15.16
C GLU A 158 0.77 -8.87 13.86
N LEU A 159 -0.48 -9.12 13.50
CA LEU A 159 -1.15 -8.38 12.45
C LEU A 159 -1.86 -7.19 13.08
N THR A 160 -1.59 -6.00 12.56
CA THR A 160 -2.04 -4.72 13.09
C THR A 160 -2.90 -4.02 12.05
N ALA A 161 -4.13 -3.67 12.45
CA ALA A 161 -5.02 -2.85 11.65
C ALA A 161 -5.01 -1.42 12.16
N MET A 162 -4.72 -0.50 11.25
CA MET A 162 -4.59 0.92 11.52
C MET A 162 -5.72 1.69 10.85
N ARG A 163 -6.41 2.50 11.64
CA ARG A 163 -7.53 3.32 11.20
C ARG A 163 -7.15 4.79 11.23
N ARG A 164 -7.61 5.53 10.23
CA ARG A 164 -7.41 6.97 10.14
C ARG A 164 -8.40 7.71 11.02
N THR A 165 -7.89 8.60 11.86
CA THR A 165 -8.68 9.50 12.70
C THR A 165 -8.41 10.95 12.31
N ALA A 166 -9.17 11.88 12.89
CA ALA A 166 -8.98 13.31 12.64
C ALA A 166 -7.59 13.79 13.08
N ASP A 167 -7.06 13.18 14.15
CA ASP A 167 -5.78 13.56 14.76
C ASP A 167 -4.60 12.67 14.32
N GLY A 168 -4.83 11.64 13.50
CA GLY A 168 -3.75 10.79 13.01
C GLY A 168 -4.19 9.36 12.68
N ILE A 169 -3.53 8.38 13.31
CA ILE A 169 -3.74 6.94 13.07
C ILE A 169 -3.86 6.24 14.42
N GLU A 170 -4.94 5.50 14.62
CA GLU A 170 -5.11 4.59 15.76
C GLU A 170 -4.93 3.12 15.36
N ILE A 171 -4.75 2.24 16.35
CA ILE A 171 -4.81 0.79 16.13
C ILE A 171 -6.24 0.37 16.44
N ALA A 172 -7.00 -0.01 15.41
CA ALA A 172 -8.36 -0.51 15.56
C ALA A 172 -8.34 -1.88 16.27
N TRP A 173 -7.45 -2.75 15.81
CA TRP A 173 -7.22 -4.06 16.43
C TRP A 173 -5.83 -4.60 16.10
N GLN A 174 -5.40 -5.55 16.93
CA GLN A 174 -4.12 -6.24 16.78
C GLN A 174 -4.28 -7.70 17.17
N THR A 175 -3.82 -8.61 16.30
CA THR A 175 -4.01 -10.05 16.48
C THR A 175 -2.66 -10.77 16.42
N PRO A 176 -2.23 -11.46 17.49
CA PRO A 176 -1.06 -12.33 17.43
C PRO A 176 -1.30 -13.47 16.43
N ILE A 177 -0.39 -13.66 15.48
CA ILE A 177 -0.47 -14.77 14.51
C ILE A 177 0.17 -16.06 15.07
N GLY A 178 0.75 -15.99 16.28
CA GLY A 178 1.26 -17.13 17.05
C GLY A 178 2.59 -17.71 16.56
N GLY A 179 3.32 -16.96 15.74
CA GLY A 179 4.59 -17.30 15.11
C GLY A 179 5.03 -16.16 14.20
N LYS A 180 6.11 -16.31 13.43
CA LYS A 180 6.58 -15.24 12.55
C LYS A 180 6.07 -15.42 11.12
N ALA A 181 5.46 -14.38 10.54
CA ALA A 181 4.96 -14.40 9.17
C ALA A 181 6.09 -14.64 8.16
N ALA A 182 5.80 -15.43 7.13
CA ALA A 182 6.77 -15.83 6.10
C ALA A 182 6.22 -15.76 4.67
N THR A 183 4.91 -15.56 4.48
CA THR A 183 4.25 -15.42 3.16
C THR A 183 3.60 -14.06 2.99
N ASN A 184 3.09 -13.78 1.79
CA ASN A 184 2.09 -12.73 1.59
C ASN A 184 0.89 -12.94 2.55
N LEU A 185 0.21 -11.84 2.87
CA LEU A 185 -1.06 -11.86 3.59
C LEU A 185 -2.18 -12.04 2.57
N ALA A 186 -3.09 -12.98 2.83
CA ALA A 186 -4.25 -13.21 1.98
C ALA A 186 -5.54 -12.89 2.74
N SER A 187 -6.56 -12.44 2.01
CA SER A 187 -7.91 -12.24 2.52
C SER A 187 -8.98 -12.80 1.58
N VAL A 188 -10.12 -13.20 2.15
CA VAL A 188 -11.33 -13.60 1.41
C VAL A 188 -12.55 -13.00 2.10
N ASN A 189 -13.35 -12.25 1.34
CA ASN A 189 -14.63 -11.72 1.82
C ASN A 189 -15.72 -12.81 1.66
N LEU A 190 -16.43 -13.12 2.75
CA LEU A 190 -17.50 -14.12 2.77
C LEU A 190 -18.92 -13.52 2.78
N GLY A 191 -19.06 -12.20 2.64
CA GLY A 191 -20.33 -11.47 2.72
C GLY A 191 -20.84 -11.23 4.15
N GLY A 192 -20.26 -11.89 5.15
CA GLY A 192 -20.56 -11.69 6.58
C GLY A 192 -19.29 -11.60 7.45
N GLY A 193 -18.14 -11.35 6.84
CA GLY A 193 -16.84 -11.26 7.49
C GLY A 193 -15.70 -11.53 6.51
N ILE A 194 -14.47 -11.21 6.92
CA ILE A 194 -13.27 -11.39 6.12
C ILE A 194 -12.39 -12.46 6.76
N ILE A 195 -12.07 -13.52 6.02
CA ILE A 195 -11.06 -14.49 6.45
C ILE A 195 -9.69 -13.97 6.06
N LEU A 196 -8.75 -14.05 7.00
CA LEU A 196 -7.34 -13.76 6.82
C LEU A 196 -6.50 -15.05 6.82
N GLY A 197 -5.41 -15.04 6.06
CA GLY A 197 -4.49 -16.18 5.96
C GLY A 197 -3.03 -15.75 5.83
N VAL A 198 -2.15 -16.39 6.59
CA VAL A 198 -0.69 -16.19 6.47
C VAL A 198 0.08 -17.47 6.83
N GLY A 199 1.07 -17.83 6.02
CA GLY A 199 2.04 -18.87 6.33
C GLY A 199 3.14 -18.33 7.25
N ARG A 200 3.55 -19.15 8.21
CA ARG A 200 4.58 -18.82 9.19
C ARG A 200 5.87 -19.60 8.95
N ASN A 201 6.98 -19.10 9.49
CA ASN A 201 8.30 -19.71 9.31
C ASN A 201 8.48 -21.07 10.02
N ASP A 202 7.53 -21.47 10.87
CA ASP A 202 7.49 -22.76 11.55
C ASP A 202 6.65 -23.82 10.81
N GLY A 203 6.27 -23.55 9.56
CA GLY A 203 5.55 -24.50 8.70
C GLY A 203 4.03 -24.54 8.95
N VAL A 204 3.48 -23.61 9.73
CA VAL A 204 2.05 -23.51 9.99
C VAL A 204 1.40 -22.45 9.10
N LEU A 205 0.30 -22.82 8.44
CA LEU A 205 -0.64 -21.88 7.83
C LEU A 205 -1.68 -21.49 8.87
N ARG A 206 -1.74 -20.20 9.23
CA ARG A 206 -2.80 -19.67 10.08
C ARG A 206 -3.90 -19.08 9.23
N ILE A 207 -5.14 -19.45 9.52
CA ILE A 207 -6.36 -18.92 8.90
C ILE A 207 -7.33 -18.54 10.02
N TRP A 208 -7.91 -17.35 9.98
CA TRP A 208 -8.83 -16.87 11.01
C TRP A 208 -9.82 -15.85 10.44
N LEU A 209 -10.95 -15.65 11.11
CA LEU A 209 -11.87 -14.56 10.81
C LEU A 209 -11.30 -13.26 11.40
N ALA A 210 -11.34 -12.17 10.64
CA ALA A 210 -11.09 -10.83 11.16
C ALA A 210 -12.09 -10.49 12.29
N PRO A 211 -11.74 -9.56 13.20
CA PRO A 211 -12.55 -9.24 14.38
C PRO A 211 -13.99 -8.83 14.09
#